data_AF-J7TMM6-F1
#
_entry.id   AF-J7TMM6-F1
#
_cell.length_a   1.000
_cell.length_b   1.000
_cell.length_c   1.000
_cell.angle_alpha   90.00
_cell.angle_beta   90.00
_cell.angle_gamma   90.00
#
_symmetry.space_group_name_H-M   'P 1'
#
loop_
_entity.id
_entity.type
_entity.pdbx_description
1 polymer ?
#
loop_
_entity_poly.entity_id
_entity_poly.type
_entity_poly.pdbx_seq_one_letter_code
_entity_poly.pdbx_strand_id
1 'polypeptide(L)'
;MSREFFRKVADKQHIKLTYITHFYCNQQDISEVINLLREYESMPASVLDYVQFVIVDDCSPLEYEIPEFDLNLTWLRITTDIPWNQGGSRNLGVTYAASDKILMTDLDHVLPVSTFTYLINAANPGRTFYKLYRRGEQGNLRKGHSNLFFMSRARFFRFYGYDEEFCGHYGAEDYRFVKLQKYHGSRQRYLPKSVYATERIVDRDKSYHTLDRSLEYNTPVDKRKHEEVCTYGAESGHSRLFLDFEWKILRSVCRTSPVVREKNPGWKARWWLRWLFAPLAK
;
A
#
# COMPACT_ATOMS: atom_id res chain seq x y z
N MET A 1 -30.79 -17.34 -14.09
CA MET A 1 -29.47 -16.74 -13.79
C MET A 1 -28.44 -17.39 -14.70
N SER A 2 -27.99 -16.69 -15.74
CA SER A 2 -27.04 -17.21 -16.71
C SER A 2 -25.66 -17.40 -16.10
N ARG A 3 -24.97 -18.47 -16.50
CA ARG A 3 -23.64 -18.92 -16.05
C ARG A 3 -22.47 -18.00 -16.47
N GLU A 4 -22.74 -16.76 -16.90
CA GLU A 4 -21.72 -15.81 -17.38
C GLU A 4 -21.11 -14.92 -16.28
N PHE A 5 -21.57 -15.03 -15.02
CA PHE A 5 -21.22 -14.06 -13.98
C PHE A 5 -19.83 -14.23 -13.34
N PHE A 6 -19.11 -15.30 -13.65
CA PHE A 6 -17.71 -15.43 -13.21
C PHE A 6 -16.78 -15.11 -14.38
N ARG A 7 -16.54 -13.81 -14.60
CA ARG A 7 -15.32 -13.38 -15.28
C ARG A 7 -14.17 -14.04 -14.52
N LYS A 8 -13.47 -14.99 -15.14
CA LYS A 8 -12.27 -15.60 -14.55
C LYS A 8 -11.28 -14.47 -14.30
N VAL A 9 -11.23 -13.98 -13.06
CA VAL A 9 -10.16 -13.11 -12.59
C VAL A 9 -8.88 -13.92 -12.77
N ALA A 10 -7.91 -13.35 -13.48
CA ALA A 10 -6.62 -14.01 -13.70
C ALA A 10 -6.03 -14.43 -12.35
N ASP A 11 -5.52 -15.66 -12.29
CA ASP A 11 -4.87 -16.17 -11.08
C ASP A 11 -3.59 -15.36 -10.80
N LYS A 12 -3.49 -14.79 -9.59
CA LYS A 12 -2.36 -13.96 -9.14
C LYS A 12 -1.47 -14.64 -8.10
N GLN A 13 -1.55 -15.96 -7.94
CA GLN A 13 -0.75 -16.71 -6.95
C GLN A 13 0.77 -16.54 -7.10
N HIS A 14 1.25 -16.16 -8.29
CA HIS A 14 2.66 -15.91 -8.55
C HIS A 14 3.14 -14.54 -8.03
N ILE A 15 2.23 -13.60 -7.72
CA ILE A 15 2.58 -12.27 -7.20
C ILE A 15 3.15 -12.40 -5.79
N LYS A 16 4.39 -11.95 -5.61
CA LYS A 16 5.13 -12.02 -4.34
C LYS A 16 5.14 -10.70 -3.59
N LEU A 17 4.84 -9.58 -4.25
CA LEU A 17 4.83 -8.25 -3.64
C LEU A 17 3.73 -7.41 -4.28
N THR A 18 2.99 -6.65 -3.47
CA THR A 18 2.12 -5.59 -3.98
C THR A 18 2.71 -4.23 -3.61
N TYR A 19 3.05 -3.44 -4.63
CA TYR A 19 3.32 -2.01 -4.53
C TYR A 19 2.00 -1.24 -4.56
N ILE A 20 1.82 -0.33 -3.61
CA ILE A 20 0.59 0.44 -3.45
C ILE A 20 0.97 1.91 -3.34
N THR A 21 0.35 2.72 -4.18
CA THR A 21 0.37 4.18 -4.07
C THR A 21 -1.02 4.72 -4.40
N HIS A 22 -1.23 5.97 -4.03
CA HIS A 22 -2.44 6.72 -4.31
C HIS A 22 -2.06 8.12 -4.77
N PHE A 23 -2.98 8.78 -5.45
CA PHE A 23 -2.78 10.16 -5.88
C PHE A 23 -4.12 10.89 -5.89
N TYR A 24 -4.03 12.20 -5.70
CA TYR A 24 -5.06 13.16 -6.03
C TYR A 24 -4.40 14.21 -6.90
N CYS A 25 -4.93 14.46 -8.09
CA CYS A 25 -4.43 15.47 -8.99
C CYS A 25 -5.58 16.41 -9.38
N ASN A 26 -5.51 17.66 -8.91
CA ASN A 26 -6.41 18.73 -9.33
C ASN A 26 -5.75 19.65 -10.38
N GLN A 27 -4.71 19.16 -11.06
CA GLN A 27 -3.89 19.90 -12.01
C GLN A 27 -3.93 19.29 -13.40
N GLN A 28 -3.41 20.00 -14.39
CA GLN A 28 -3.67 19.81 -15.84
C GLN A 28 -3.69 18.36 -16.37
N ASP A 29 -2.92 17.42 -15.81
CA ASP A 29 -2.92 16.01 -16.22
C ASP A 29 -2.44 15.04 -15.11
N ILE A 30 -2.36 13.74 -15.45
CA ILE A 30 -1.83 12.66 -14.58
C ILE A 30 -0.43 12.19 -14.99
N SER A 31 0.35 13.02 -15.69
CA SER A 31 1.64 12.65 -16.29
C SER A 31 2.63 12.13 -15.25
N GLU A 32 2.62 12.66 -14.03
CA GLU A 32 3.50 12.21 -12.95
C GLU A 32 3.27 10.76 -12.50
N VAL A 33 2.03 10.29 -12.61
CA VAL A 33 1.67 8.89 -12.33
C VAL A 33 2.09 8.02 -13.50
N ILE A 34 1.82 8.46 -14.73
CA ILE A 34 2.19 7.73 -15.95
C ILE A 34 3.72 7.56 -16.04
N ASN A 35 4.48 8.63 -15.82
CA ASN A 35 5.94 8.63 -15.88
C ASN A 35 6.55 7.65 -14.85
N LEU A 36 6.01 7.62 -13.64
CA LEU A 36 6.44 6.66 -12.61
C LEU A 36 6.20 5.21 -13.05
N LEU A 37 5.03 4.91 -13.60
CA LEU A 37 4.71 3.58 -14.06
C LEU A 37 5.53 3.16 -15.28
N ARG A 38 5.86 4.09 -16.19
CA ARG A 38 6.78 3.84 -17.30
C ARG A 38 8.19 3.57 -16.82
N GLU A 39 8.66 4.27 -15.79
CA GLU A 39 9.95 3.96 -15.16
C GLU A 39 9.94 2.54 -14.59
N TYR A 40 8.88 2.14 -13.90
CA TYR A 40 8.74 0.77 -13.40
C TYR A 40 8.61 -0.28 -14.51
N GLU A 41 7.91 0.02 -15.60
CA GLU A 41 7.79 -0.87 -16.76
C GLU A 41 9.14 -1.16 -17.43
N SER A 42 10.15 -0.30 -17.24
CA SER A 42 11.51 -0.56 -17.73
C SER A 42 12.29 -1.60 -16.91
N MET A 43 11.73 -2.08 -15.79
CA MET A 43 12.37 -3.07 -14.93
C MET A 43 12.43 -4.46 -15.58
N PRO A 44 13.39 -5.32 -15.20
CA PRO A 44 13.47 -6.67 -15.76
C PRO A 44 12.25 -7.52 -15.39
N ALA A 45 11.90 -8.49 -16.26
CA ALA A 45 10.79 -9.43 -16.04
C ALA A 45 10.88 -10.18 -14.69
N SER A 46 12.10 -10.44 -14.21
CA SER A 46 12.36 -11.03 -12.89
C SER A 46 11.80 -10.22 -11.70
N VAL A 47 11.47 -8.95 -11.92
CA VAL A 47 10.71 -8.09 -11.00
C VAL A 47 9.26 -7.98 -11.45
N LEU A 48 9.02 -7.57 -12.71
CA LEU A 48 7.67 -7.24 -13.20
C LEU A 48 6.68 -8.39 -13.07
N ASP A 49 7.13 -9.62 -13.30
CA ASP A 49 6.27 -10.79 -13.22
C ASP A 49 5.80 -11.08 -11.79
N TYR A 50 6.54 -10.63 -10.77
CA TYR A 50 6.29 -10.96 -9.36
C TYR A 50 5.73 -9.80 -8.53
N VAL A 51 5.62 -8.61 -9.12
CA VAL A 51 5.13 -7.40 -8.44
C VAL A 51 3.81 -6.98 -9.06
N GLN A 52 2.79 -6.78 -8.23
CA GLN A 52 1.58 -6.07 -8.62
C GLN A 52 1.69 -4.60 -8.23
N PHE A 53 1.23 -3.72 -9.12
CA PHE A 53 1.09 -2.29 -8.87
C PHE A 53 -0.40 -1.98 -8.67
N VAL A 54 -0.76 -1.48 -7.50
CA VAL A 54 -2.11 -0.99 -7.19
C VAL A 54 -2.05 0.52 -7.07
N ILE A 55 -2.76 1.20 -7.95
CA ILE A 55 -2.80 2.66 -8.06
C ILE A 55 -4.22 3.12 -7.75
N VAL A 56 -4.35 4.05 -6.82
CA VAL A 56 -5.66 4.59 -6.39
C VAL A 56 -5.74 6.07 -6.72
N ASP A 57 -6.67 6.44 -7.59
CA ASP A 57 -7.08 7.83 -7.79
C ASP A 57 -8.12 8.21 -6.72
N ASP A 58 -7.77 9.16 -5.87
CA ASP A 58 -8.58 9.67 -4.77
C ASP A 58 -9.56 10.75 -5.24
N CYS A 59 -10.40 10.41 -6.21
CA CYS A 59 -11.41 11.31 -6.78
C CYS A 59 -10.84 12.60 -7.43
N SER A 60 -9.74 12.48 -8.19
CA SER A 60 -9.20 13.61 -8.98
C SER A 60 -10.28 14.23 -9.90
N PRO A 61 -10.42 15.56 -9.98
CA PRO A 61 -11.41 16.24 -10.83
C PRO A 61 -10.98 16.28 -12.32
N LEU A 62 -10.32 15.23 -12.80
CA LEU A 62 -9.80 15.11 -14.15
C LEU A 62 -10.42 13.92 -14.85
N GLU A 63 -10.66 14.09 -16.15
CA GLU A 63 -10.85 12.98 -17.07
C GLU A 63 -9.50 12.65 -17.71
N TYR A 64 -9.18 11.36 -17.76
CA TYR A 64 -7.94 10.87 -18.34
C TYR A 64 -8.12 9.45 -18.84
N GLU A 65 -7.30 9.08 -19.82
CA GLU A 65 -7.20 7.72 -20.30
C GLU A 65 -5.99 7.03 -19.66
N ILE A 66 -6.15 5.76 -19.29
CA ILE A 66 -5.05 4.96 -18.74
C ILE A 66 -4.37 4.27 -19.92
N PRO A 67 -3.11 4.63 -20.26
CA PRO A 67 -2.42 4.02 -21.38
C PRO A 67 -2.13 2.54 -21.11
N GLU A 68 -1.72 1.81 -22.15
CA GLU A 68 -1.35 0.41 -21.99
C GLU A 68 -0.02 0.27 -21.25
N PHE A 69 0.01 -0.63 -20.27
CA PHE A 69 1.20 -0.98 -19.50
C PHE A 69 1.43 -2.49 -19.52
N ASP A 70 2.67 -2.91 -19.72
CA ASP A 70 3.16 -4.27 -19.52
C ASP A 70 3.49 -4.53 -18.04
N LEU A 71 2.51 -4.26 -17.17
CA LEU A 71 2.59 -4.38 -15.72
C LEU A 71 1.45 -5.26 -15.20
N ASN A 72 1.66 -5.91 -14.05
CA ASN A 72 0.58 -6.44 -13.24
C ASN A 72 -0.16 -5.29 -12.53
N LEU A 73 -1.02 -4.58 -13.25
CA LEU A 73 -1.62 -3.32 -12.82
C LEU A 73 -3.07 -3.50 -12.32
N THR A 74 -3.41 -2.82 -11.24
CA THR A 74 -4.80 -2.59 -10.81
C THR A 74 -4.96 -1.10 -10.54
N TRP A 75 -5.73 -0.42 -11.38
CA TRP A 75 -6.01 1.01 -11.25
C TRP A 75 -7.45 1.20 -10.77
N LEU A 76 -7.57 1.86 -9.62
CA LEU A 76 -8.82 2.11 -8.93
C LEU A 76 -9.10 3.62 -8.94
N ARG A 77 -10.38 3.99 -8.93
CA ARG A 77 -10.80 5.38 -8.76
C ARG A 77 -11.92 5.46 -7.76
N ILE A 78 -11.71 6.21 -6.70
CA ILE A 78 -12.75 6.63 -5.77
C ILE A 78 -13.64 7.65 -6.50
N THR A 79 -14.95 7.51 -6.33
CA THR A 79 -15.97 8.36 -6.98
C THR A 79 -16.71 9.25 -6.00
N THR A 80 -16.50 9.07 -4.71
CA THR A 80 -16.98 9.98 -3.67
C THR A 80 -15.89 11.01 -3.37
N ASP A 81 -16.22 12.29 -3.51
CA ASP A 81 -15.30 13.38 -3.20
C ASP A 81 -15.23 13.60 -1.68
N ILE A 82 -14.13 13.15 -1.07
CA ILE A 82 -13.84 13.32 0.35
C ILE A 82 -12.49 14.05 0.46
N PRO A 83 -12.44 15.26 1.01
CA PRO A 83 -11.17 15.96 1.19
C PRO A 83 -10.25 15.15 2.11
N TRP A 84 -8.95 15.14 1.84
CA TRP A 84 -7.97 14.46 2.70
C TRP A 84 -8.25 12.96 2.93
N ASN A 85 -8.73 12.24 1.92
CA ASN A 85 -9.09 10.82 2.02
C ASN A 85 -7.90 9.85 1.81
N GLN A 86 -6.70 10.26 2.19
CA GLN A 86 -5.50 9.45 2.01
C GLN A 86 -5.57 8.13 2.78
N GLY A 87 -6.19 8.12 3.97
CA GLY A 87 -6.42 6.91 4.76
C GLY A 87 -7.29 5.89 4.03
N GLY A 88 -8.45 6.34 3.53
CA GLY A 88 -9.37 5.54 2.73
C GLY A 88 -8.74 5.02 1.44
N SER A 89 -8.06 5.89 0.70
CA SER A 89 -7.31 5.51 -0.51
C SER A 89 -6.28 4.41 -0.25
N ARG A 90 -5.53 4.49 0.85
CA ARG A 90 -4.55 3.46 1.23
C ARG A 90 -5.23 2.15 1.65
N ASN A 91 -6.34 2.22 2.39
CA ASN A 91 -7.16 1.05 2.73
C ASN A 91 -7.67 0.33 1.47
N LEU A 92 -8.17 1.11 0.50
CA LEU A 92 -8.64 0.59 -0.79
C LEU A 92 -7.50 -0.11 -1.54
N GLY A 93 -6.34 0.52 -1.63
CA GLY A 93 -5.17 -0.05 -2.28
C GLY A 93 -4.74 -1.40 -1.66
N VAL A 94 -4.72 -1.51 -0.34
CA VAL A 94 -4.38 -2.77 0.36
C VAL A 94 -5.45 -3.84 0.18
N THR A 95 -6.72 -3.46 0.03
CA THR A 95 -7.83 -4.40 -0.22
C THR A 95 -7.64 -5.15 -1.55
N TYR A 96 -7.07 -4.48 -2.55
CA TYR A 96 -6.80 -5.05 -3.88
C TYR A 96 -5.39 -5.65 -4.04
N ALA A 97 -4.60 -5.70 -2.97
CA ALA A 97 -3.29 -6.33 -3.00
C ALA A 97 -3.39 -7.84 -3.20
N ALA A 98 -2.70 -8.40 -4.18
CA ALA A 98 -2.68 -9.83 -4.48
C ALA A 98 -1.71 -10.62 -3.60
N SER A 99 -0.73 -9.95 -2.98
CA SER A 99 0.23 -10.57 -2.07
C SER A 99 -0.04 -10.21 -0.61
N ASP A 100 0.41 -11.06 0.31
CA ASP A 100 0.48 -10.69 1.72
C ASP A 100 1.63 -9.72 2.00
N LYS A 101 2.64 -9.63 1.13
CA LYS A 101 3.72 -8.65 1.27
C LYS A 101 3.31 -7.36 0.58
N ILE A 102 3.08 -6.29 1.35
CA ILE A 102 2.68 -4.98 0.85
C ILE A 102 3.77 -3.94 1.07
N LEU A 103 4.00 -3.12 0.05
CA LEU A 103 4.82 -1.92 0.10
C LEU A 103 3.90 -0.73 -0.15
N MET A 104 3.81 0.17 0.84
CA MET A 104 3.07 1.41 0.76
C MET A 104 4.05 2.56 0.52
N THR A 105 3.79 3.37 -0.50
CA THR A 105 4.51 4.62 -0.76
C THR A 105 3.56 5.72 -1.22
N ASP A 106 4.02 6.97 -1.09
CA ASP A 106 3.40 8.12 -1.78
C ASP A 106 4.02 8.27 -3.19
N LEU A 107 3.44 9.12 -4.05
CA LEU A 107 3.82 9.27 -5.47
C LEU A 107 5.17 9.97 -5.69
N ASP A 108 5.64 10.70 -4.68
CA ASP A 108 6.92 11.42 -4.64
C ASP A 108 8.14 10.51 -4.40
N HIS A 109 7.93 9.20 -4.36
CA HIS A 109 8.99 8.21 -4.16
C HIS A 109 9.08 7.24 -5.34
N VAL A 110 10.32 6.92 -5.72
CA VAL A 110 10.64 5.85 -6.66
C VAL A 110 11.57 4.83 -6.01
N LEU A 111 11.32 3.54 -6.23
CA LEU A 111 12.20 2.48 -5.71
C LEU A 111 13.07 1.89 -6.83
N PRO A 112 14.38 1.69 -6.59
CA PRO A 112 15.24 1.03 -7.55
C PRO A 112 14.90 -0.46 -7.66
N VAL A 113 15.31 -1.07 -8.78
CA VAL A 113 15.18 -2.52 -9.06
C VAL A 113 15.71 -3.35 -7.88
N SER A 114 16.86 -2.98 -7.32
CA SER A 114 17.47 -3.69 -6.18
C SER A 114 16.57 -3.75 -4.95
N THR A 115 15.80 -2.69 -4.67
CA THR A 115 14.83 -2.66 -3.58
C THR A 115 13.67 -3.62 -3.87
N PHE A 116 13.11 -3.58 -5.08
CA PHE A 116 12.07 -4.54 -5.47
C PHE A 116 12.55 -5.99 -5.36
N THR A 117 13.72 -6.30 -5.91
CA THR A 117 14.32 -7.64 -5.83
C THR A 117 14.49 -8.09 -4.37
N TYR A 118 14.94 -7.21 -3.48
CA TYR A 118 15.06 -7.52 -2.06
C TYR A 118 13.69 -7.87 -1.45
N LEU A 119 12.68 -7.03 -1.67
CA LEU A 119 11.34 -7.20 -1.07
C LEU A 119 10.61 -8.44 -1.60
N ILE A 120 10.78 -8.77 -2.89
CA ILE A 120 10.24 -9.99 -3.51
C ILE A 120 10.81 -11.25 -2.84
N ASN A 121 12.10 -11.24 -2.51
CA ASN A 121 12.80 -12.38 -1.92
C ASN A 121 12.80 -12.39 -0.39
N ALA A 122 12.45 -11.26 0.25
CA ALA A 122 12.34 -11.17 1.70
C ALA A 122 11.27 -12.14 2.25
N ALA A 123 11.53 -12.65 3.44
CA ALA A 123 10.51 -13.37 4.20
C ALA A 123 9.29 -12.48 4.45
N ASN A 124 8.13 -13.11 4.63
CA ASN A 124 6.92 -12.39 5.02
C ASN A 124 7.17 -11.60 6.33
N PRO A 125 6.87 -10.29 6.38
CA PRO A 125 7.11 -9.47 7.57
C PRO A 125 6.37 -9.94 8.83
N GLY A 126 5.24 -10.62 8.68
CA GLY A 126 4.37 -11.05 9.78
C GLY A 126 4.03 -9.87 10.70
N ARG A 127 4.50 -9.92 11.94
CA ARG A 127 4.29 -8.85 12.95
C ARG A 127 5.23 -7.66 12.82
N THR A 128 6.15 -7.66 11.86
CA THR A 128 7.15 -6.59 11.71
C THR A 128 6.65 -5.54 10.74
N PHE A 129 6.70 -4.28 11.19
CA PHE A 129 6.44 -3.09 10.41
C PHE A 129 7.80 -2.50 10.00
N TYR A 130 8.15 -2.60 8.73
CA TYR A 130 9.44 -2.11 8.24
C TYR A 130 9.32 -0.71 7.63
N LYS A 131 10.12 0.22 8.13
CA LYS A 131 10.37 1.52 7.50
C LYS A 131 11.51 1.40 6.49
N LEU A 132 11.44 2.21 5.45
CA LEU A 132 12.53 2.35 4.47
C LEU A 132 13.29 3.65 4.71
N TYR A 133 14.55 3.67 4.29
CA TYR A 133 15.31 4.91 4.18
C TYR A 133 14.94 5.63 2.88
N ARG A 134 15.03 6.95 2.92
CA ARG A 134 14.91 7.82 1.73
C ARG A 134 16.28 8.32 1.34
N ARG A 135 16.60 8.23 0.06
CA ARG A 135 17.81 8.80 -0.51
C ARG A 135 17.45 10.13 -1.18
N GLY A 136 18.02 11.21 -0.67
CA GLY A 136 17.90 12.52 -1.32
C GLY A 136 18.80 12.62 -2.56
N GLU A 137 18.68 13.72 -3.30
CA GLU A 137 19.45 14.00 -4.53
C GLU A 137 20.96 13.90 -4.33
N GLN A 138 21.47 14.42 -3.20
CA GLN A 138 22.89 14.38 -2.84
C GLN A 138 23.36 13.00 -2.36
N GLY A 139 22.51 11.98 -2.43
CA GLY A 139 22.80 10.62 -2.02
C GLY A 139 22.76 10.36 -0.51
N ASN A 140 22.43 11.37 0.29
CA ASN A 140 22.29 11.24 1.73
C ASN A 140 21.03 10.43 2.11
N LEU A 141 21.21 9.47 3.02
CA LEU A 141 20.11 8.65 3.54
C LEU A 141 19.45 9.32 4.74
N ARG A 142 18.13 9.44 4.69
CA ARG A 142 17.26 9.99 5.73
C ARG A 142 16.21 8.97 6.14
N LYS A 143 15.64 9.14 7.33
CA LYS A 143 14.52 8.32 7.79
C LYS A 143 13.30 8.55 6.89
N GLY A 144 12.65 7.45 6.48
CA GLY A 144 11.40 7.48 5.73
C GLY A 144 10.22 8.03 6.52
N HIS A 145 9.22 8.51 5.80
CA HIS A 145 7.95 9.01 6.32
C HIS A 145 7.12 7.90 7.02
N SER A 146 6.09 8.28 7.76
CA SER A 146 5.09 7.37 8.35
C SER A 146 4.44 6.46 7.29
N ASN A 147 4.19 7.00 6.09
CA ASN A 147 3.51 6.31 4.99
C ASN A 147 4.42 5.54 4.02
N LEU A 148 5.74 5.54 4.26
CA LEU A 148 6.70 4.73 3.51
C LEU A 148 7.08 3.47 4.30
N PHE A 149 6.46 2.34 3.99
CA PHE A 149 6.67 1.09 4.73
C PHE A 149 6.42 -0.19 3.96
N PHE A 150 7.02 -1.27 4.47
CA PHE A 150 6.83 -2.64 4.05
C PHE A 150 6.29 -3.48 5.20
N MET A 151 5.15 -4.16 5.01
CA MET A 151 4.53 -4.99 6.05
C MET A 151 3.70 -6.13 5.48
N SER A 152 3.13 -6.95 6.37
CA SER A 152 2.15 -7.97 6.00
C SER A 152 0.75 -7.36 5.85
N ARG A 153 0.03 -7.73 4.78
CA ARG A 153 -1.37 -7.40 4.53
C ARG A 153 -2.27 -7.95 5.64
N ALA A 154 -2.05 -9.19 6.07
CA ALA A 154 -2.76 -9.77 7.21
C ALA A 154 -2.53 -8.95 8.49
N ARG A 155 -1.32 -8.44 8.70
CA ARG A 155 -1.04 -7.57 9.85
C ARG A 155 -1.69 -6.18 9.73
N PHE A 156 -1.79 -5.66 8.52
CA PHE A 156 -2.50 -4.41 8.23
C PHE A 156 -3.98 -4.56 8.63
N PHE A 157 -4.67 -5.58 8.11
CA PHE A 157 -6.09 -5.81 8.39
C PHE A 157 -6.38 -6.33 9.79
N ARG A 158 -5.42 -6.96 10.47
CA ARG A 158 -5.58 -7.36 11.87
C ARG A 158 -5.94 -6.17 12.78
N PHE A 159 -5.53 -4.96 12.40
CA PHE A 159 -5.91 -3.72 13.09
C PHE A 159 -6.58 -2.74 12.15
N TYR A 160 -7.44 -3.27 11.27
CA TYR A 160 -8.43 -2.52 10.49
C TYR A 160 -7.89 -1.49 9.49
N GLY A 161 -6.58 -1.44 9.26
CA GLY A 161 -5.97 -0.44 8.37
C GLY A 161 -5.91 0.97 8.97
N TYR A 162 -5.96 1.97 8.10
CA TYR A 162 -6.11 3.37 8.52
C TYR A 162 -7.49 3.60 9.10
N ASP A 163 -7.58 4.45 10.11
CA ASP A 163 -8.85 4.87 10.70
C ASP A 163 -9.48 5.94 9.80
N GLU A 164 -10.61 5.63 9.16
CA GLU A 164 -11.26 6.55 8.23
C GLU A 164 -12.02 7.68 8.92
N GLU A 165 -12.13 7.68 10.25
CA GLU A 165 -12.64 8.84 11.00
C GLU A 165 -11.75 10.08 10.86
N PHE A 166 -10.48 9.91 10.45
CA PHE A 166 -9.58 11.03 10.13
C PHE A 166 -9.79 11.58 8.71
N CYS A 167 -10.49 10.84 7.84
CA CYS A 167 -10.76 11.29 6.46
C CYS A 167 -11.76 12.46 6.49
N GLY A 168 -11.65 13.36 5.51
CA GLY A 168 -12.33 14.66 5.54
C GLY A 168 -11.45 15.80 6.07
N HIS A 169 -10.36 15.48 6.79
CA HIS A 169 -9.52 16.45 7.48
C HIS A 169 -8.03 16.12 7.36
N TYR A 170 -7.16 17.13 7.46
CA TYR A 170 -5.73 16.95 7.27
C TYR A 170 -5.04 16.28 8.48
N GLY A 171 -4.20 15.28 8.19
CA GLY A 171 -3.14 14.79 9.07
C GLY A 171 -3.56 13.90 10.24
N ALA A 172 -2.55 13.42 10.98
CA ALA A 172 -2.61 12.53 12.15
C ALA A 172 -3.00 11.06 11.87
N GLU A 173 -3.68 10.76 10.76
CA GLU A 173 -4.08 9.41 10.36
C GLU A 173 -2.89 8.45 10.24
N ASP A 174 -1.79 8.97 9.71
CA ASP A 174 -0.54 8.26 9.46
C ASP A 174 0.23 7.95 10.75
N TYR A 175 0.39 8.94 11.62
CA TYR A 175 1.02 8.77 12.93
C TYR A 175 0.18 7.86 13.82
N ARG A 176 -1.16 8.02 13.81
CA ARG A 176 -2.06 7.16 14.57
C ARG A 176 -1.99 5.72 14.11
N PHE A 177 -2.00 5.47 12.81
CA PHE A 177 -1.82 4.13 12.25
C PHE A 177 -0.53 3.47 12.76
N VAL A 178 0.61 4.17 12.70
CA VAL A 178 1.90 3.67 13.18
C VAL A 178 1.90 3.43 14.70
N LYS A 179 1.29 4.32 15.49
CA LYS A 179 1.15 4.18 16.95
C LYS A 179 0.27 2.99 17.32
N LEU A 180 -0.88 2.83 16.67
CA LEU A 180 -1.79 1.70 16.89
C LEU A 180 -1.06 0.37 16.64
N GLN A 181 -0.35 0.26 15.52
CA GLN A 181 0.48 -0.92 15.23
C GLN A 181 1.46 -1.22 16.39
N LYS A 182 2.11 -0.19 16.95
CA LYS A 182 3.03 -0.34 18.09
C LYS A 182 2.31 -0.81 19.36
N TYR A 183 1.19 -0.18 19.70
CA TYR A 183 0.42 -0.51 20.92
C TYR A 183 -0.09 -1.95 20.90
N HIS A 184 -0.38 -2.50 19.73
CA HIS A 184 -0.77 -3.89 19.55
C HIS A 184 0.39 -4.86 19.25
N GLY A 185 1.62 -4.45 19.58
CA GLY A 185 2.79 -5.32 19.56
C GLY A 185 3.32 -5.65 18.17
N SER A 186 3.14 -4.77 17.18
CA SER A 186 3.92 -4.80 15.94
C SER A 186 5.34 -4.30 16.22
N ARG A 187 6.34 -4.98 15.67
CA ARG A 187 7.75 -4.60 15.84
C ARG A 187 8.11 -3.58 14.78
N GLN A 188 8.47 -2.36 15.16
CA GLN A 188 8.96 -1.37 14.20
C GLN A 188 10.46 -1.54 13.98
N ARG A 189 10.88 -1.65 12.72
CA ARG A 189 12.29 -1.75 12.32
C ARG A 189 12.52 -0.98 11.03
N TYR A 190 13.77 -0.61 10.77
CA TYR A 190 14.17 -0.20 9.44
C TYR A 190 14.65 -1.41 8.65
N LEU A 191 14.41 -1.42 7.34
CA LEU A 191 15.16 -2.29 6.43
C LEU A 191 16.64 -1.91 6.40
N PRO A 192 17.53 -2.78 5.90
CA PRO A 192 18.92 -2.41 5.67
C PRO A 192 19.03 -1.13 4.84
N LYS A 193 20.04 -0.29 5.09
CA LYS A 193 20.25 0.99 4.39
C LYS A 193 20.42 0.86 2.87
N SER A 194 20.82 -0.32 2.39
CA SER A 194 20.89 -0.65 0.95
C SER A 194 19.51 -0.80 0.29
N VAL A 195 18.45 -0.91 1.10
CA VAL A 195 17.05 -0.98 0.66
C VAL A 195 16.40 0.36 0.96
N TYR A 196 16.26 1.17 -0.10
CA TYR A 196 15.81 2.55 0.01
C TYR A 196 14.81 2.92 -1.08
N ALA A 197 14.15 4.05 -0.90
CA ALA A 197 13.43 4.78 -1.94
C ALA A 197 14.18 6.08 -2.24
N THR A 198 14.10 6.57 -3.46
CA THR A 198 14.63 7.88 -3.87
C THR A 198 13.47 8.87 -3.95
N GLU A 199 13.67 10.08 -3.44
CA GLU A 199 12.68 11.15 -3.61
C GLU A 199 12.71 11.64 -5.07
N ARG A 200 11.54 11.72 -5.70
CA ARG A 200 11.39 12.26 -7.05
C ARG A 200 11.39 13.78 -6.99
N ILE A 201 11.98 14.41 -7.99
CA ILE A 201 11.86 15.86 -8.19
C ILE A 201 10.48 16.11 -8.76
N VAL A 202 9.54 16.40 -7.89
CA VAL A 202 8.17 16.74 -8.24
C VAL A 202 8.04 18.25 -8.07
N ASP A 203 7.50 18.95 -9.07
CA ASP A 203 7.24 20.40 -8.99
C ASP A 203 6.22 20.65 -7.88
N ARG A 204 6.69 21.02 -6.69
CA ARG A 204 5.86 21.12 -5.48
C ARG A 204 4.84 22.25 -5.58
N ASP A 205 5.17 23.34 -6.25
CA ASP A 205 4.30 24.51 -6.39
C ASP A 205 3.12 24.22 -7.32
N LYS A 206 3.32 23.28 -8.24
CA LYS A 206 2.23 22.66 -8.98
C LYS A 206 1.61 21.56 -8.12
N SER A 207 2.30 20.48 -7.79
CA SER A 207 1.70 19.22 -7.32
C SER A 207 0.89 19.24 -6.01
N TYR A 208 0.95 20.31 -5.21
CA TYR A 208 0.13 20.42 -4.01
C TYR A 208 -1.29 20.92 -4.32
N HIS A 209 -2.28 20.18 -3.82
CA HIS A 209 -3.68 20.60 -3.88
C HIS A 209 -3.92 21.87 -3.05
N THR A 210 -5.03 22.54 -3.32
CA THR A 210 -5.42 23.81 -2.67
C THR A 210 -6.14 23.63 -1.32
N LEU A 211 -6.31 22.39 -0.85
CA LEU A 211 -6.99 22.09 0.41
C LEU A 211 -6.24 22.67 1.63
N ASP A 212 -7.03 23.17 2.58
CA ASP A 212 -6.53 23.70 3.85
C ASP A 212 -5.92 22.58 4.72
N ARG A 213 -4.77 22.89 5.33
CA ARG A 213 -3.96 21.98 6.15
C ARG A 213 -4.20 22.22 7.65
N SER A 214 -5.45 22.41 8.04
CA SER A 214 -5.82 22.57 9.44
C SER A 214 -5.79 21.24 10.19
N LEU A 215 -5.16 21.26 11.37
CA LEU A 215 -5.13 20.13 12.31
C LEU A 215 -6.20 20.25 13.40
N GLU A 216 -7.09 21.25 13.32
CA GLU A 216 -8.07 21.57 14.36
C GLU A 216 -9.05 20.42 14.63
N TYR A 217 -9.46 19.68 13.60
CA TYR A 217 -10.33 18.53 13.76
C TYR A 217 -9.55 17.27 14.19
N ASN A 218 -8.49 16.92 13.47
CA ASN A 218 -7.80 15.65 13.67
C ASN A 218 -6.94 15.59 14.95
N THR A 219 -6.52 16.73 15.52
CA THR A 219 -5.76 16.74 16.78
C THR A 219 -6.60 16.27 17.98
N PRO A 220 -7.81 16.82 18.24
CA PRO A 220 -8.73 16.28 19.24
C PRO A 220 -9.09 14.80 19.01
N VAL A 221 -9.30 14.39 17.75
CA VAL A 221 -9.58 12.99 17.41
C VAL A 221 -8.40 12.11 17.79
N ASP A 222 -7.17 12.46 17.40
CA ASP A 222 -5.96 11.69 17.74
C ASP A 222 -5.76 11.56 19.27
N LYS A 223 -6.05 12.64 20.01
CA LYS A 223 -5.98 12.65 21.47
C LYS A 223 -7.02 11.72 22.09
N ARG A 224 -8.29 11.82 21.69
CA ARG A 224 -9.35 10.92 22.17
C ARG A 224 -9.01 9.46 21.88
N LYS A 225 -8.60 9.14 20.64
CA LYS A 225 -8.20 7.78 20.23
C LYS A 225 -7.02 7.26 21.05
N HIS A 226 -6.08 8.12 21.40
CA HIS A 226 -4.98 7.78 22.31
C HIS A 226 -5.47 7.43 23.71
N GLU A 227 -6.34 8.26 24.27
CA GLU A 227 -6.90 8.05 25.60
C GLU A 227 -7.71 6.75 25.66
N GLU A 228 -8.54 6.49 24.64
CA GLU A 228 -9.31 5.26 24.52
C GLU A 228 -8.41 4.01 24.52
N VAL A 229 -7.37 3.96 23.68
CA VAL A 229 -6.48 2.79 23.62
C VAL A 229 -5.62 2.64 24.89
N CYS A 230 -5.21 3.73 25.51
CA CYS A 230 -4.43 3.69 26.75
C CYS A 230 -5.27 3.29 27.96
N THR A 231 -6.56 3.63 27.97
CA THR A 231 -7.47 3.32 29.09
C THR A 231 -8.06 1.92 28.97
N TYR A 232 -8.58 1.58 27.79
CA TYR A 232 -9.34 0.34 27.59
C TYR A 232 -8.53 -0.77 26.93
N GLY A 233 -7.38 -0.45 26.34
CA GLY A 233 -6.56 -1.41 25.61
C GLY A 233 -7.34 -2.08 24.48
N ALA A 234 -6.89 -3.29 24.12
CA ALA A 234 -7.48 -4.09 23.06
C ALA A 234 -7.75 -3.25 21.80
N GLU A 235 -8.86 -3.49 21.10
CA GLU A 235 -9.19 -2.88 19.81
C GLU A 235 -9.84 -1.48 19.92
N SER A 236 -9.72 -0.83 21.09
CA SER A 236 -10.21 0.54 21.36
C SER A 236 -9.32 1.60 20.69
N GLY A 237 -9.83 2.82 20.50
CA GLY A 237 -9.03 3.90 19.92
C GLY A 237 -8.81 3.77 18.40
N HIS A 238 -9.70 3.07 17.70
CA HIS A 238 -9.80 3.00 16.24
C HIS A 238 -11.28 2.85 15.88
N SER A 239 -11.79 3.61 14.90
CA SER A 239 -13.20 3.49 14.46
C SER A 239 -13.45 2.16 13.72
N ARG A 240 -14.66 1.91 13.24
CA ARG A 240 -14.92 0.77 12.35
C ARG A 240 -15.35 1.23 10.95
N LEU A 241 -15.09 2.50 10.64
CA LEU A 241 -15.23 3.04 9.30
C LEU A 241 -14.13 2.44 8.42
N PHE A 242 -14.55 1.83 7.32
CA PHE A 242 -13.66 1.15 6.40
C PHE A 242 -14.29 1.11 5.01
N LEU A 243 -13.63 1.75 4.05
CA LEU A 243 -14.12 2.00 2.69
C LEU A 243 -15.50 2.66 2.69
N ASP A 244 -15.67 3.72 3.48
CA ASP A 244 -16.92 4.49 3.57
C ASP A 244 -17.08 5.49 2.40
N PHE A 245 -16.94 4.97 1.18
CA PHE A 245 -17.03 5.70 -0.08
C PHE A 245 -17.27 4.74 -1.25
N GLU A 246 -17.69 5.28 -2.39
CA GLU A 246 -17.83 4.53 -3.63
C GLU A 246 -16.54 4.54 -4.45
N TRP A 247 -16.27 3.45 -5.18
CA TRP A 247 -15.13 3.36 -6.10
C TRP A 247 -15.43 2.44 -7.28
N LYS A 248 -14.60 2.55 -8.32
CA LYS A 248 -14.61 1.68 -9.51
C LYS A 248 -13.21 1.20 -9.86
N ILE A 249 -13.13 0.04 -10.50
CA ILE A 249 -11.90 -0.47 -11.12
C ILE A 249 -11.85 0.08 -12.55
N LEU A 250 -10.88 0.94 -12.84
CA LEU A 250 -10.71 1.51 -14.18
C LEU A 250 -9.94 0.57 -15.10
N ARG A 251 -8.88 -0.08 -14.59
CA ARG A 251 -8.05 -1.01 -15.36
C ARG A 251 -7.54 -2.13 -14.47
N SER A 252 -7.55 -3.36 -14.98
CA SER A 252 -6.92 -4.51 -14.33
C SER A 252 -6.25 -5.37 -15.38
N VAL A 253 -4.92 -5.39 -15.36
CA VAL A 253 -4.07 -6.16 -16.28
C VAL A 253 -3.17 -7.08 -15.47
N CYS A 254 -2.90 -8.26 -16.00
CA CYS A 254 -1.99 -9.24 -15.40
C CYS A 254 -1.04 -9.69 -16.50
N ARG A 255 0.26 -9.69 -16.20
CA ARG A 255 1.27 -10.34 -17.02
C ARG A 255 1.05 -11.86 -16.96
N THR A 256 1.51 -12.56 -17.99
CA THR A 256 1.47 -14.02 -18.00
C THR A 256 2.33 -14.57 -16.87
N SER A 257 1.77 -15.47 -16.07
CA SER A 257 2.52 -16.08 -14.97
C SER A 257 3.70 -16.90 -15.51
N PRO A 258 4.95 -16.62 -15.09
CA PRO A 258 6.10 -17.40 -15.52
C PRO A 258 6.24 -18.72 -14.74
N VAL A 259 5.40 -18.96 -13.73
CA VAL A 259 5.64 -20.00 -12.72
C VAL A 259 5.03 -21.34 -13.15
N VAL A 260 5.89 -22.31 -13.40
CA VAL A 260 5.52 -23.72 -13.41
C VAL A 260 5.41 -24.21 -11.97
N ARG A 261 4.22 -24.64 -11.54
CA ARG A 261 3.99 -25.09 -10.17
C ARG A 261 4.64 -26.45 -9.93
N GLU A 262 5.53 -26.53 -8.95
CA GLU A 262 6.08 -27.79 -8.49
C GLU A 262 5.10 -28.53 -7.55
N LYS A 263 5.01 -29.85 -7.70
CA LYS A 263 4.17 -30.67 -6.81
C LYS A 263 4.88 -30.89 -5.47
N ASN A 264 4.20 -30.55 -4.37
CA ASN A 264 4.65 -30.89 -3.01
C ASN A 264 3.62 -31.81 -2.32
N PRO A 265 3.63 -33.13 -2.60
CA PRO A 265 2.61 -34.05 -2.11
C PRO A 265 2.58 -34.16 -0.57
N GLY A 266 3.74 -33.98 0.07
CA GLY A 266 3.84 -34.01 1.53
C GLY A 266 3.35 -32.73 2.22
N TRP A 267 2.96 -31.68 1.48
CA TRP A 267 2.53 -30.41 2.08
C TRP A 267 1.32 -30.59 2.98
N LYS A 268 0.27 -31.27 2.49
CA LYS A 268 -0.97 -31.51 3.25
C LYS A 268 -0.72 -32.40 4.47
N ALA A 269 -0.01 -33.52 4.29
CA ALA A 269 0.23 -34.49 5.37
C ALA A 269 1.01 -33.89 6.55
N ARG A 270 1.93 -32.95 6.27
CA ARG A 270 2.78 -32.30 7.27
C ARG A 270 2.16 -31.04 7.90
N TRP A 271 0.84 -30.87 7.84
CA TRP A 271 0.19 -29.65 8.34
C TRP A 271 0.38 -29.43 9.84
N TRP A 272 0.36 -30.50 10.64
CA TRP A 272 0.50 -30.42 12.10
C TRP A 272 1.89 -29.94 12.52
N LEU A 273 2.93 -30.19 11.72
CA LEU A 273 4.26 -29.61 11.95
C LEU A 273 4.24 -28.07 11.82
N ARG A 274 3.44 -27.53 10.91
CA ARG A 274 3.26 -26.07 10.76
C ARG A 274 2.42 -25.48 11.88
N TRP A 275 1.49 -26.27 12.42
CA TRP A 275 0.71 -25.89 13.60
C TRP A 275 1.59 -25.85 14.87
N LEU A 276 2.40 -26.88 15.12
CA LEU A 276 3.32 -26.93 16.24
C LEU A 276 4.45 -25.90 16.13
N PHE A 277 5.02 -25.76 14.93
CA PHE A 277 6.13 -24.87 14.66
C PHE A 277 5.67 -23.75 13.74
N ALA A 278 5.17 -22.67 14.33
CA ALA A 278 4.72 -21.47 13.62
C ALA A 278 5.69 -20.96 12.51
N PRO A 279 7.03 -21.05 12.64
CA PRO A 279 7.95 -20.67 11.56
C PRO A 279 7.81 -21.49 10.26
N LEU A 280 7.24 -22.69 10.32
CA LEU A 280 7.00 -23.58 9.17
C LEU A 280 5.67 -23.28 8.46
N ALA A 281 4.79 -22.44 9.03
CA ALA A 281 3.48 -22.10 8.48
C ALA A 281 3.51 -21.13 7.27
N LYS A 282 4.60 -21.14 6.49
CA LYS A 282 4.87 -20.19 5.40
C LYS A 282 4.45 -20.73 4.04
#